data_AF-A0A528BAQ4-F1
#
_entry.id   AF-A0A528BAQ4-F1
#
_cell.length_a   1.000
_cell.length_b   1.000
_cell.length_c   1.000
_cell.angle_alpha   90.00
_cell.angle_beta   90.00
_cell.angle_gamma   90.00
#
_symmetry.space_group_name_H-M   'P 1'
#
loop_
_entity.id
_entity.type
_entity.pdbx_description
1 polymer ?
#
loop_
_entity_poly.entity_id
_entity_poly.type
_entity_poly.pdbx_seq_one_letter_code
_entity_poly.pdbx_strand_id
1 'polypeptide(L)'
;TSDISAMREPDSAWAATAATNPAVVGQVSVRALAQLLAGEDPGHSVIVPPTLITQKDLIDKDIKNMEDLSAKLPQFAHADVAMPAWMPNPNAK
;
A
#
# COMPACT_ATOMS: atom_id res chain seq x y z
N THR A 1 4.15 -0.58 -12.89
CA THR A 1 3.82 0.82 -13.24
C THR A 1 4.98 1.38 -14.06
N SER A 2 4.83 2.56 -14.68
CA SER A 2 5.94 3.29 -15.33
C SER A 2 7.14 3.45 -14.39
N ASP A 3 6.88 3.71 -13.11
CA ASP A 3 7.91 3.99 -12.12
C ASP A 3 8.74 2.74 -11.81
N ILE A 4 8.09 1.58 -11.68
CA ILE A 4 8.79 0.30 -11.48
C ILE A 4 9.71 0.02 -12.70
N SER A 5 9.22 0.25 -13.92
CA SER A 5 10.05 0.09 -15.12
C SER A 5 11.23 1.06 -15.12
N ALA A 6 10.99 2.35 -14.85
CA ALA A 6 12.02 3.38 -14.82
C ALA A 6 13.09 3.14 -13.73
N MET A 7 12.68 2.65 -12.56
CA MET A 7 13.62 2.26 -11.50
C MET A 7 14.46 1.05 -11.88
N ARG A 8 13.96 0.14 -12.72
CA ARG A 8 14.65 -1.10 -13.12
C ARG A 8 15.57 -0.97 -14.33
N GLU A 9 15.53 0.15 -15.05
CA GLU A 9 16.42 0.38 -16.19
C GLU A 9 17.90 0.26 -15.78
N PRO A 10 18.78 -0.29 -16.64
CA PRO A 10 20.21 -0.28 -16.41
C PRO A 10 20.70 1.15 -16.16
N ASP A 11 21.59 1.32 -15.17
CA ASP A 11 22.15 2.62 -14.77
C ASP A 11 21.09 3.69 -14.38
N SER A 12 19.87 3.27 -14.02
CA SER A 12 18.83 4.19 -13.54
C SER A 12 19.27 4.91 -12.27
N ALA A 13 19.22 6.25 -12.30
CA ALA A 13 19.53 7.11 -11.15
C ALA A 13 18.45 7.06 -10.04
N TRP A 14 17.32 6.38 -10.28
CA TRP A 14 16.22 6.30 -9.33
C TRP A 14 16.44 5.16 -8.31
N ALA A 15 17.22 5.46 -7.27
CA ALA A 15 17.65 4.47 -6.28
C ALA A 15 16.53 3.96 -5.35
N ALA A 16 15.55 4.81 -4.99
CA ALA A 16 14.45 4.44 -4.11
C ALA A 16 13.23 5.36 -4.24
N THR A 17 12.07 4.88 -3.77
CA THR A 17 10.85 5.65 -3.57
C THR A 17 10.16 5.25 -2.27
N ALA A 18 9.38 6.15 -1.68
CA ALA A 18 8.47 5.84 -0.58
C ALA A 18 7.04 5.91 -1.11
N ALA A 19 6.29 4.82 -1.04
CA ALA A 19 4.97 4.73 -1.66
C ALA A 19 3.94 4.02 -0.78
N THR A 20 2.68 4.40 -0.96
CA THR A 20 1.51 3.69 -0.45
C THR A 20 0.78 3.01 -1.61
N ASN A 21 0.15 1.86 -1.36
CA ASN A 21 -0.67 1.22 -2.37
C ASN A 21 -2.00 1.98 -2.55
N PRO A 22 -2.31 2.53 -3.74
CA PRO A 22 -3.51 3.31 -3.97
C PRO A 22 -4.80 2.50 -3.77
N ALA A 23 -4.79 1.19 -4.01
CA ALA A 23 -5.94 0.33 -3.73
C ALA A 23 -6.22 0.26 -2.22
N VAL A 24 -5.16 0.12 -1.41
CA VAL A 24 -5.28 0.12 0.07
C VAL A 24 -5.77 1.48 0.57
N VAL A 25 -5.24 2.58 0.04
CA VAL A 25 -5.69 3.94 0.39
C VAL A 25 -7.18 4.14 0.06
N GLY A 26 -7.63 3.64 -1.10
CA GLY A 26 -9.05 3.67 -1.49
C GLY A 26 -9.93 2.88 -0.53
N GLN A 27 -9.51 1.67 -0.15
CA GLN A 27 -10.24 0.86 0.83
C GLN A 27 -10.32 1.55 2.20
N VAL A 28 -9.20 2.10 2.70
CA VAL A 28 -9.14 2.84 3.96
C VAL A 28 -10.08 4.04 3.93
N SER A 29 -10.13 4.78 2.82
CA SER A 29 -11.02 5.93 2.65
C SER A 29 -12.50 5.53 2.78
N VAL A 30 -12.91 4.45 2.11
CA VAL A 30 -14.29 3.96 2.18
C VAL A 30 -14.65 3.45 3.58
N ARG A 31 -13.72 2.75 4.26
CA ARG A 31 -13.94 2.30 5.64
C ARG A 31 -14.00 3.45 6.63
N ALA A 32 -13.19 4.50 6.47
CA ALA A 32 -13.27 5.69 7.31
C ALA A 32 -14.63 6.39 7.15
N LEU A 33 -15.14 6.50 5.92
CA LEU A 33 -16.48 7.02 5.67
C LEU A 33 -17.57 6.15 6.33
N ALA A 34 -17.48 4.82 6.20
CA ALA A 34 -18.44 3.91 6.78
C ALA A 34 -18.47 4.00 8.33
N GLN A 35 -17.32 4.18 8.97
CA GLN A 35 -17.24 4.45 10.42
C GLN A 35 -17.99 5.73 10.80
N LEU A 36 -17.77 6.83 10.07
CA LEU A 36 -18.50 8.09 10.31
C LEU A 36 -20.01 7.91 10.17
N LEU A 37 -20.47 7.17 9.15
CA LEU A 37 -21.88 6.85 8.96
C LEU A 37 -22.47 5.97 10.08
N ALA A 38 -21.64 5.13 10.69
CA ALA A 38 -22.01 4.32 11.86
C ALA A 38 -21.95 5.09 13.19
N GLY A 39 -21.56 6.37 13.18
CA GLY A 39 -21.38 7.18 14.38
C GLY A 39 -20.06 6.94 15.12
N GLU A 40 -19.11 6.26 14.50
CA GLU A 40 -17.76 6.04 15.03
C GLU A 40 -16.80 7.18 14.60
N ASP A 41 -15.73 7.38 15.35
CA ASP A 41 -14.68 8.36 15.06
C ASP A 41 -13.44 7.65 14.48
N PRO A 42 -13.17 7.72 13.16
CA PRO A 42 -11.95 7.17 12.56
C PRO A 42 -10.69 8.01 12.87
N GLY A 43 -10.83 9.12 13.61
CA GLY A 43 -9.79 10.07 13.95
C GLY A 43 -9.72 11.24 12.98
N HIS A 44 -9.15 12.36 13.47
CA HIS A 44 -8.95 13.57 12.67
C HIS A 44 -7.99 13.35 11.49
N SER A 45 -7.06 12.39 11.61
CA SER A 45 -6.12 12.01 10.55
C SER A 45 -6.03 10.50 10.44
N VAL A 46 -6.29 9.98 9.25
CA VAL A 46 -6.21 8.55 8.93
C VAL A 46 -4.94 8.32 8.11
N ILE A 47 -3.90 7.77 8.76
CA ILE A 47 -2.57 7.65 8.18
C ILE A 47 -2.35 6.22 7.67
N VAL A 48 -2.09 6.09 6.37
CA VAL A 48 -1.63 4.83 5.76
C VAL A 48 -0.09 4.83 5.74
N PRO A 49 0.58 3.86 6.40
CA PRO A 49 2.03 3.83 6.47
C PRO A 49 2.65 3.61 5.08
N PRO A 50 3.62 4.44 4.66
CA PRO A 50 4.31 4.24 3.40
C PRO A 50 5.33 3.10 3.52
N THR A 51 5.64 2.47 2.39
CA THR A 51 6.71 1.47 2.26
C THR A 51 7.88 2.08 1.48
N LEU A 52 9.10 1.93 2.01
CA LEU A 52 10.32 2.18 1.25
C LEU A 52 10.52 1.06 0.22
N ILE A 53 10.68 1.45 -1.04
CA ILE A 53 10.93 0.55 -2.17
C ILE A 53 12.24 0.97 -2.80
N THR A 54 13.25 0.12 -2.76
CA THR A 54 14.54 0.39 -3.40
C THR A 54 14.62 -0.23 -4.78
N GLN A 55 15.43 0.32 -5.68
CA GLN A 55 15.78 -0.31 -6.96
C GLN A 55 16.34 -1.72 -6.73
N LYS A 56 17.16 -1.89 -5.68
CA LYS A 56 17.70 -3.19 -5.28
C LYS A 56 16.60 -4.19 -4.93
N ASP A 57 15.58 -3.78 -4.16
CA ASP A 57 14.41 -4.63 -3.90
C ASP A 57 13.72 -5.06 -5.19
N LEU A 58 13.54 -4.13 -6.14
CA LEU A 58 12.87 -4.44 -7.40
C LEU A 58 13.66 -5.48 -8.20
N ILE A 59 14.97 -5.28 -8.35
CA ILE A 59 15.84 -6.17 -9.13
C ILE A 59 15.98 -7.53 -8.43
N ASP A 60 16.39 -7.56 -7.16
CA ASP A 60 16.70 -8.79 -6.42
C ASP A 60 15.47 -9.69 -6.26
N LYS A 61 14.28 -9.08 -6.10
CA LYS A 61 13.03 -9.82 -5.93
C LYS A 61 12.27 -9.98 -7.25
N ASP A 62 12.82 -9.54 -8.37
CA ASP A 62 12.17 -9.55 -9.69
C ASP A 62 10.73 -8.98 -9.66
N ILE A 63 10.56 -7.79 -9.08
CA ILE A 63 9.27 -7.09 -9.02
C ILE A 63 9.09 -6.25 -10.29
N LYS A 64 8.12 -6.59 -11.15
CA LYS A 64 7.88 -5.91 -12.44
C LYS A 64 6.61 -5.07 -12.47
N ASN A 65 5.69 -5.32 -11.55
CA ASN A 65 4.38 -4.69 -11.50
C ASN A 65 3.86 -4.56 -10.06
N MET A 66 2.63 -4.06 -9.91
CA MET A 66 2.03 -3.81 -8.59
C MET A 66 1.63 -5.11 -7.89
N GLU A 67 1.29 -6.13 -8.66
CA GLU A 67 0.92 -7.45 -8.19
C GLU A 67 2.14 -8.14 -7.54
N ASP A 68 3.28 -8.14 -8.22
CA ASP A 68 4.56 -8.61 -7.70
C ASP A 68 4.96 -7.82 -6.45
N LEU A 69 4.79 -6.49 -6.49
CA LEU A 69 5.15 -5.61 -5.38
C LEU A 69 4.31 -5.96 -4.13
N SER A 70 3.01 -6.16 -4.31
CA SER A 70 2.09 -6.54 -3.23
C SER A 70 2.37 -7.97 -2.72
N ALA A 71 2.73 -8.90 -3.60
CA ALA A 71 3.05 -10.27 -3.23
C ALA A 71 4.40 -10.39 -2.50
N LYS A 72 5.39 -9.58 -2.88
CA LYS A 72 6.79 -9.70 -2.43
C LYS A 72 7.17 -8.68 -1.34
N LEU A 73 6.36 -7.64 -1.14
CA LEU A 73 6.45 -6.70 -0.01
C LEU A 73 5.09 -6.66 0.72
N PRO A 74 4.85 -7.58 1.67
CA PRO A 74 3.58 -7.67 2.38
C PRO A 74 3.12 -6.36 3.05
N GLN A 75 4.08 -5.55 3.52
CA GLN A 75 3.84 -4.23 4.11
C GLN A 75 3.25 -3.21 3.13
N PHE A 76 3.37 -3.45 1.81
CA PHE A 76 2.77 -2.62 0.77
C PHE A 76 1.35 -3.07 0.41
N ALA A 77 1.02 -4.34 0.66
CA ALA A 77 -0.28 -4.92 0.32
C ALA A 77 -1.38 -4.62 1.34
N HIS A 78 -1.01 -4.39 2.61
CA HIS A 78 -1.96 -4.29 3.71
C HIS A 78 -1.65 -3.11 4.63
N ALA A 79 -2.71 -2.51 5.17
CA ALA A 79 -2.64 -1.53 6.24
C ALA A 79 -3.75 -1.81 7.25
N ASP A 80 -3.39 -1.99 8.51
CA ASP A 80 -4.32 -2.18 9.63
C ASP A 80 -4.89 -0.83 10.09
N VAL A 81 -5.53 -0.13 9.16
CA VAL A 81 -6.04 1.23 9.33
C VAL A 81 -7.52 1.26 8.95
N ALA A 82 -8.32 1.92 9.80
CA ALA A 82 -9.78 1.98 9.66
C ALA A 82 -10.42 0.58 9.61
N MET A 83 -10.10 -0.26 10.59
CA MET A 83 -10.49 -1.67 10.68
C MET A 83 -11.34 -1.94 11.94
N PRO A 84 -12.58 -1.41 12.03
CA PRO A 84 -13.45 -1.68 13.17
C PRO A 84 -13.93 -3.13 13.16
N ALA A 85 -14.21 -3.68 14.36
CA ALA A 85 -14.50 -5.11 14.55
C ALA A 85 -15.75 -5.61 13.79
N TRP A 86 -16.69 -4.72 13.47
CA TRP A 86 -17.93 -5.06 12.76
C TRP A 86 -17.73 -5.17 11.24
N MET A 87 -16.67 -4.59 10.68
CA MET A 87 -16.39 -4.71 9.25
C MET A 87 -15.68 -6.02 8.95
N PRO A 88 -16.08 -6.74 7.89
CA PRO A 88 -15.34 -7.92 7.44
C PRO A 88 -13.88 -7.59 7.17
N ASN A 89 -12.97 -8.40 7.71
CA ASN A 89 -11.55 -8.21 7.44
C ASN A 89 -11.23 -8.70 6.03
N PRO A 90 -10.82 -7.83 5.09
CA PRO A 90 -10.48 -8.24 3.72
C PRO A 90 -9.23 -9.14 3.67
N ASN A 91 -8.47 -9.22 4.77
CA ASN A 91 -7.29 -10.06 4.92
C ASN A 91 -7.61 -11.43 5.55
N ALA A 92 -8.83 -11.64 6.07
CA ALA A 92 -9.25 -12.94 6.56
C ALA A 92 -9.51 -13.86 5.36
N LYS A 93 -8.67 -14.89 5.21
CA LYS A 93 -8.85 -15.97 4.23
C LYS A 93 -9.90 -16.96 4.70
#